data_AF-A0A0N1G895-F1
#
_entry.id   AF-A0A0N1G895-F1
#
_cell.length_a   1.000
_cell.length_b   1.000
_cell.length_c   1.000
_cell.angle_alpha   90.00
_cell.angle_beta   90.00
_cell.angle_gamma   90.00
#
_symmetry.space_group_name_H-M   'P 1'
#
loop_
_entity.id
_entity.type
_entity.pdbx_description
1 polymer ?
#
loop_
_entity_poly.entity_id
_entity_poly.type
_entity_poly.pdbx_seq_one_letter_code
_entity_poly.pdbx_strand_id
1 'polypeptide(L)'
;MRGEHPNAVQFGMLLLGMAGTDHHSEILKTLGTFWEFSAEACEALLRSQADPYRALFELAQQAEGWARVDAVRRLEGASDPEIRDWLIRESCTGDVLDSYFALTAAKVGDLADVLSRESLDEVTLDGAGRLLEALTDVDGPGPALGAYDDAVRALTGYLRHATTRGIALRQLWSLLSINRFLNDPYASEKCREDQEWRHVRHQFTKLVGDPSSRKVVLSGLTDEEPTTLRLAAWAARLMSIPVRPALLRRVESQPHDSTIWFLLIDGCPSQEISAVIEAAERLLPLQGLWTGPTTELGLGTEYEVDGILDIIVSRLDDHPGHGWRLIETALNNRTSRNRRMALRALKGWPTEFLPPTARQILFAAAAREPVLELRSEIAQEAGRL
;
A
#
# COMPACT_ATOMS: atom_id res chain seq x y z
N MET A 1 -15.67 -19.02 -0.85
CA MET A 1 -16.77 -20.01 -0.71
C MET A 1 -17.82 -19.44 0.23
N ARG A 2 -19.07 -19.26 -0.17
CA ARG A 2 -20.17 -19.00 0.78
C ARG A 2 -20.65 -20.34 1.32
N GLY A 3 -19.96 -20.87 2.33
CA GLY A 3 -20.45 -22.05 3.05
C GLY A 3 -21.79 -21.73 3.71
N GLU A 4 -22.75 -22.64 3.65
CA GLU A 4 -24.12 -22.40 4.12
C GLU A 4 -24.19 -22.14 5.65
N HIS A 5 -23.17 -22.54 6.42
CA HIS A 5 -23.14 -22.42 7.88
C HIS A 5 -21.72 -22.15 8.46
N PRO A 6 -21.18 -20.92 8.40
CA PRO A 6 -19.85 -20.59 8.96
C PRO A 6 -19.74 -20.89 10.47
N ASN A 7 -20.82 -20.68 11.22
CA ASN A 7 -20.87 -20.96 12.66
C ASN A 7 -20.68 -22.45 12.99
N ALA A 8 -21.13 -23.35 12.11
CA ALA A 8 -20.96 -24.79 12.32
C ALA A 8 -19.48 -25.19 12.17
N VAL A 9 -18.76 -24.57 11.23
CA VAL A 9 -17.32 -24.77 11.04
C VAL A 9 -16.56 -24.25 12.27
N GLN A 10 -16.87 -23.04 12.72
CA GLN A 10 -16.27 -22.46 13.93
C GLN A 10 -16.52 -23.32 15.18
N PHE A 11 -17.73 -23.84 15.35
CA PHE A 11 -18.05 -24.76 16.44
C PHE A 11 -17.25 -26.06 16.35
N GLY A 12 -17.11 -26.63 15.15
CA GLY A 12 -16.25 -27.79 14.91
C GLY A 12 -14.79 -27.54 15.29
N MET A 13 -14.23 -26.39 14.87
CA MET A 13 -12.86 -26.00 15.24
C MET A 13 -12.70 -25.84 16.75
N LEU A 14 -13.70 -25.27 17.43
CA LEU A 14 -13.70 -25.19 18.89
C LEU A 14 -13.65 -26.58 19.55
N LEU A 15 -14.44 -27.54 19.07
CA LEU A 15 -14.41 -28.92 19.55
C LEU A 15 -13.05 -29.57 19.30
N LEU A 16 -12.46 -29.37 18.12
CA LEU A 16 -11.12 -29.84 17.80
C LEU A 16 -10.05 -29.18 18.68
N GLY A 17 -10.19 -27.90 19.03
CA GLY A 17 -9.29 -27.25 19.97
C GLY A 17 -9.36 -27.84 21.39
N MET A 18 -10.48 -28.44 21.78
CA MET A 18 -10.65 -29.04 23.12
C MET A 18 -10.31 -30.53 23.18
N ALA A 19 -10.57 -31.28 22.12
CA ALA A 19 -10.48 -32.75 22.11
C ALA A 19 -9.74 -33.32 20.89
N GLY A 20 -9.24 -32.45 20.01
CA GLY A 20 -8.46 -32.85 18.84
C GLY A 20 -7.10 -33.39 19.20
N THR A 21 -6.44 -33.92 18.18
CA THR A 21 -5.10 -34.52 18.22
C THR A 21 -4.35 -34.12 16.95
N ASP A 22 -3.08 -34.52 16.84
CA ASP A 22 -2.24 -34.27 15.66
C ASP A 22 -2.87 -34.76 14.34
N HIS A 23 -3.78 -35.75 14.38
CA HIS A 23 -4.50 -36.21 13.18
C HIS A 23 -5.37 -35.12 12.53
N HIS A 24 -5.75 -34.10 13.30
CA HIS A 24 -6.59 -33.00 12.84
C HIS A 24 -5.79 -31.77 12.41
N SER A 25 -4.45 -31.85 12.39
CA SER A 25 -3.59 -30.72 12.01
C SER A 25 -3.89 -30.21 10.60
N GLU A 26 -3.97 -31.12 9.62
CA GLU A 26 -4.16 -30.75 8.21
C GLU A 26 -5.51 -30.07 7.95
N ILE A 27 -6.58 -30.52 8.61
CA ILE A 27 -7.90 -29.89 8.46
C ILE A 27 -7.91 -28.50 9.09
N LEU A 28 -7.28 -28.32 10.25
CA LEU A 28 -7.16 -27.03 10.91
C LEU A 28 -6.30 -26.05 10.09
N LYS A 29 -5.16 -26.50 9.53
CA LYS A 29 -4.33 -25.68 8.64
C LYS A 29 -5.09 -25.29 7.37
N THR A 30 -5.80 -26.25 6.74
CA THR A 30 -6.61 -25.97 5.55
C THR A 30 -7.67 -24.91 5.83
N LEU A 31 -8.45 -25.06 6.91
CA LEU A 31 -9.46 -24.09 7.31
C LEU A 31 -8.83 -22.73 7.68
N GLY A 32 -7.67 -22.75 8.34
CA GLY A 32 -6.95 -21.57 8.78
C GLY A 32 -6.41 -20.69 7.64
N THR A 33 -6.33 -21.20 6.40
CA THR A 33 -5.96 -20.37 5.24
C THR A 33 -7.04 -19.36 4.85
N PHE A 34 -8.29 -19.57 5.28
CA PHE A 34 -9.40 -18.65 5.06
C PHE A 34 -9.47 -17.64 6.20
N TRP A 35 -9.42 -16.35 5.87
CA TRP A 35 -9.40 -15.27 6.87
C TRP A 35 -10.63 -15.29 7.81
N GLU A 36 -11.76 -15.84 7.37
CA GLU A 36 -12.95 -15.98 8.22
C GLU A 36 -12.80 -17.01 9.36
N PHE A 37 -11.78 -17.87 9.30
CA PHE A 37 -11.57 -19.00 10.21
C PHE A 37 -10.16 -19.04 10.81
N SER A 38 -9.26 -18.16 10.37
CA SER A 38 -7.84 -18.20 10.73
C SER A 38 -7.58 -18.08 12.22
N ALA A 39 -8.30 -17.18 12.90
CA ALA A 39 -8.14 -16.97 14.34
C ALA A 39 -8.52 -18.21 15.15
N GLU A 40 -9.67 -18.82 14.87
CA GLU A 40 -10.13 -20.04 15.56
C GLU A 40 -9.28 -21.25 15.20
N ALA A 41 -8.85 -21.37 13.94
CA ALA A 41 -7.96 -22.44 13.51
C ALA A 41 -6.61 -22.37 14.24
N CYS A 42 -6.01 -21.18 14.33
CA CYS A 42 -4.75 -21.01 15.05
C CYS A 42 -4.90 -21.32 16.55
N GLU A 43 -6.00 -20.93 17.19
CA GLU A 43 -6.27 -21.26 18.59
C GLU A 43 -6.46 -22.76 18.80
N ALA A 44 -7.16 -23.44 17.87
CA ALA A 44 -7.31 -24.88 17.91
C ALA A 44 -5.98 -25.61 17.73
N LEU A 45 -5.11 -25.13 16.84
CA LEU A 45 -3.74 -25.66 16.67
C LEU A 45 -2.92 -25.50 17.95
N LEU A 46 -2.95 -24.33 18.59
CA LEU A 46 -2.26 -24.07 19.86
C LEU A 46 -2.65 -25.05 20.99
N ARG A 47 -3.93 -25.44 21.04
CA ARG A 47 -4.48 -26.25 22.14
C ARG A 47 -4.42 -27.75 21.93
N SER A 48 -4.44 -28.20 20.67
CA SER A 48 -4.64 -29.62 20.34
C SER A 48 -3.39 -30.34 19.82
N GLN A 49 -2.37 -29.60 19.39
CA GLN A 49 -1.19 -30.18 18.75
C GLN A 49 -0.07 -30.43 19.77
N ALA A 50 0.69 -31.51 19.57
CA ALA A 50 1.89 -31.80 20.37
C ALA A 50 3.00 -30.76 20.11
N ASP A 51 3.14 -30.31 18.86
CA ASP A 51 4.02 -29.21 18.46
C ASP A 51 3.21 -28.08 17.80
N PRO A 52 2.62 -27.20 18.61
CA PRO A 52 1.74 -26.15 18.11
C PRO A 52 2.48 -25.10 17.28
N TYR A 53 3.73 -24.78 17.62
CA TYR A 53 4.51 -23.79 16.86
C TYR A 53 4.87 -24.32 15.48
N ARG A 54 5.17 -25.62 15.34
CA ARG A 54 5.37 -26.22 14.02
C ARG A 54 4.11 -26.15 13.16
N ALA A 55 2.96 -26.48 13.73
CA ALA A 55 1.71 -26.45 12.97
C ALA A 55 1.31 -25.02 12.56
N LEU A 56 1.52 -24.03 13.44
CA LEU A 56 1.31 -22.61 13.13
C LEU A 56 2.29 -22.10 12.07
N PHE A 57 3.54 -22.55 12.11
CA PHE A 57 4.55 -22.19 11.12
C PHE A 57 4.15 -22.68 9.71
N GLU A 58 3.73 -23.94 9.61
CA GLU A 58 3.26 -24.52 8.34
C GLU A 58 2.01 -23.79 7.82
N LEU A 59 1.10 -23.38 8.71
CA LEU A 59 -0.02 -22.53 8.34
C LEU A 59 0.45 -21.15 7.85
N ALA A 60 1.37 -20.49 8.56
CA ALA A 60 1.88 -19.17 8.20
C ALA A 60 2.55 -19.14 6.82
N GLN A 61 3.23 -20.24 6.44
CA GLN A 61 3.83 -20.39 5.12
C GLN A 61 2.80 -20.49 3.99
N GLN A 62 1.62 -21.06 4.27
CA GLN A 62 0.56 -21.27 3.28
C GLN A 62 -0.46 -20.12 3.26
N ALA A 63 -0.56 -19.36 4.35
CA ALA A 63 -1.55 -18.31 4.52
C ALA A 63 -1.11 -16.97 3.91
N GLU A 64 -2.09 -16.17 3.53
CA GLU A 64 -1.95 -14.80 3.05
C GLU A 64 -2.87 -13.86 3.82
N GLY A 65 -2.58 -12.56 3.76
CA GLY A 65 -3.37 -11.51 4.41
C GLY A 65 -3.63 -11.77 5.89
N TRP A 66 -4.87 -11.60 6.34
CA TRP A 66 -5.27 -11.77 7.75
C TRP A 66 -4.97 -13.15 8.31
N ALA A 67 -5.03 -14.20 7.48
CA ALA A 67 -4.71 -15.55 7.94
C ALA A 67 -3.23 -15.69 8.33
N ARG A 68 -2.33 -15.05 7.57
CA ARG A 68 -0.90 -14.96 7.93
C ARG A 68 -0.69 -14.16 9.20
N VAL A 69 -1.39 -13.03 9.35
CA VAL A 69 -1.35 -12.20 10.57
C VAL A 69 -1.68 -13.05 11.80
N ASP A 70 -2.78 -13.81 11.74
CA ASP A 70 -3.20 -14.65 12.85
C ASP A 70 -2.18 -15.72 13.24
N ALA A 71 -1.58 -16.38 12.24
CA ALA A 71 -0.59 -17.43 12.47
C ALA A 71 0.72 -16.87 13.02
N VAL A 72 1.29 -15.83 12.39
CA VAL A 72 2.61 -15.28 12.79
C VAL A 72 2.57 -14.64 14.18
N ARG A 73 1.49 -13.95 14.55
CA ARG A 73 1.36 -13.37 15.91
C ARG A 73 1.40 -14.44 17.01
N ARG A 74 0.94 -15.66 16.72
CA ARG A 74 0.92 -16.78 17.66
C ARG A 74 2.21 -17.61 17.66
N LEU A 75 3.20 -17.23 16.85
CA LEU A 75 4.57 -17.75 16.96
C LEU A 75 5.39 -17.05 18.07
N GLU A 76 4.77 -16.14 18.85
CA GLU A 76 5.41 -15.54 20.01
C GLU A 76 5.84 -16.64 21.01
N GLY A 77 7.15 -16.70 21.30
CA GLY A 77 7.75 -17.73 22.14
C GLY A 77 8.36 -18.91 21.39
N ALA A 78 8.20 -19.00 20.06
CA ALA A 78 8.87 -20.03 19.26
C ALA A 78 10.41 -19.90 19.35
N SER A 79 11.08 -21.03 19.53
CA SER A 79 12.55 -21.10 19.60
C SER A 79 13.19 -21.95 18.49
N ASP A 80 12.38 -22.53 17.61
CA ASP A 80 12.85 -23.34 16.49
C ASP A 80 13.68 -22.48 15.52
N PRO A 81 14.95 -22.85 15.24
CA PRO A 81 15.80 -22.12 14.31
C PRO A 81 15.23 -21.94 12.90
N GLU A 82 14.48 -22.91 12.39
CA GLU A 82 13.84 -22.83 11.06
C GLU A 82 12.75 -21.76 11.05
N ILE A 83 11.91 -21.72 12.09
CA ILE A 83 10.88 -20.69 12.26
C ILE A 83 11.53 -19.31 12.35
N ARG A 84 12.61 -19.18 13.14
CA ARG A 84 13.35 -17.91 13.28
C ARG A 84 13.91 -17.42 11.96
N ASP A 85 14.55 -18.30 11.20
CA ASP A 85 15.13 -17.97 9.89
C ASP A 85 14.06 -17.51 8.91
N TRP A 86 12.94 -18.24 8.82
CA TRP A 86 11.82 -17.89 7.95
C TRP A 86 11.15 -16.57 8.35
N LEU A 87 11.02 -16.29 9.66
CA LEU A 87 10.45 -15.03 10.15
C LEU A 87 11.24 -13.82 9.65
N ILE A 88 12.57 -13.90 9.59
CA ILE A 88 13.40 -12.81 9.10
C ILE A 88 13.41 -12.73 7.58
N ARG A 89 13.42 -13.87 6.88
CA ARG A 89 13.59 -13.91 5.43
C ARG A 89 12.30 -13.68 4.65
N GLU A 90 11.19 -14.25 5.11
CA GLU A 90 10.02 -14.50 4.26
C GLU A 90 8.67 -14.08 4.87
N SER A 91 8.58 -13.87 6.19
CA SER A 91 7.28 -13.58 6.82
C SER A 91 6.61 -12.34 6.24
N CYS A 92 7.38 -11.27 6.03
CA CYS A 92 6.93 -10.02 5.45
C CYS A 92 7.08 -10.06 3.92
N THR A 93 6.00 -9.81 3.21
CA THR A 93 5.95 -9.78 1.74
C THR A 93 5.96 -8.36 1.17
N GLY A 94 5.89 -7.34 2.02
CA GLY A 94 5.64 -5.95 1.65
C GLY A 94 4.14 -5.63 1.55
N ASP A 95 3.30 -6.42 2.22
CA ASP A 95 1.86 -6.17 2.32
C ASP A 95 1.57 -5.21 3.49
N VAL A 96 0.50 -4.42 3.39
CA VAL A 96 0.11 -3.48 4.45
C VAL A 96 -0.17 -4.19 5.79
N LEU A 97 -0.63 -5.45 5.73
CA LEU A 97 -0.93 -6.25 6.91
C LEU A 97 0.31 -6.77 7.63
N ASP A 98 1.50 -6.68 7.02
CA ASP A 98 2.76 -7.09 7.67
C ASP A 98 3.01 -6.30 8.98
N SER A 99 2.57 -5.03 9.03
CA SER A 99 2.67 -4.17 10.21
C SER A 99 2.04 -4.78 11.47
N TYR A 100 1.02 -5.65 11.34
CA TYR A 100 0.32 -6.26 12.47
C TYR A 100 1.14 -7.33 13.20
N PHE A 101 2.15 -7.91 12.55
CA PHE A 101 2.96 -8.99 13.12
C PHE A 101 4.48 -8.74 13.02
N ALA A 102 4.92 -7.70 12.31
CA ALA A 102 6.34 -7.41 12.08
C ALA A 102 7.14 -7.35 13.40
N LEU A 103 6.58 -6.81 14.48
CA LEU A 103 7.27 -6.79 15.78
C LEU A 103 7.47 -8.19 16.35
N THR A 104 6.46 -9.05 16.27
CA THR A 104 6.56 -10.45 16.68
C THR A 104 7.63 -11.16 15.87
N ALA A 105 7.63 -11.00 14.54
CA ALA A 105 8.64 -11.58 13.67
C ALA A 105 10.05 -11.07 14.00
N ALA A 106 10.22 -9.76 14.24
CA ALA A 106 11.50 -9.14 14.60
C ALA A 106 12.08 -9.72 15.90
N LYS A 107 11.23 -9.86 16.93
CA LYS A 107 11.62 -10.35 18.25
C LYS A 107 11.90 -11.85 18.24
N VAL A 108 10.99 -12.64 17.68
CA VAL A 108 11.12 -14.10 17.66
C VAL A 108 12.27 -14.53 16.77
N GLY A 109 12.42 -13.92 15.59
CA GLY A 109 13.50 -14.18 14.65
C GLY A 109 14.87 -13.60 15.06
N ASP A 110 14.96 -12.86 16.16
CA ASP A 110 16.16 -12.18 16.64
C ASP A 110 16.83 -11.33 15.55
N LEU A 111 16.05 -10.42 14.97
CA LEU A 111 16.47 -9.60 13.83
C LEU A 111 17.79 -8.85 14.11
N ALA A 112 17.96 -8.33 15.33
CA ALA A 112 19.16 -7.58 15.68
C ALA A 112 20.41 -8.45 15.76
N ASP A 113 20.32 -9.69 16.28
CA ASP A 113 21.43 -10.64 16.24
C ASP A 113 21.77 -11.01 14.80
N VAL A 114 20.77 -11.34 13.97
CA VAL A 114 20.96 -11.65 12.55
C VAL A 114 21.69 -10.51 11.85
N LEU A 115 21.22 -9.27 12.00
CA LEU A 115 21.84 -8.09 11.39
C LEU A 115 23.19 -7.71 11.98
N SER A 116 23.59 -8.29 13.12
CA SER A 116 24.91 -8.06 13.72
C SER A 116 26.01 -8.94 13.12
N ARG A 117 25.65 -10.06 12.49
CA ARG A 117 26.56 -11.03 11.86
C ARG A 117 27.52 -10.36 10.86
N GLU A 118 28.72 -10.90 10.71
CA GLU A 118 29.74 -10.33 9.81
C GLU A 118 29.28 -10.30 8.34
N SER A 119 28.53 -11.32 7.92
CA SER A 119 27.99 -11.43 6.56
C SER A 119 26.57 -11.98 6.56
N LEU A 120 25.81 -11.58 5.55
CA LEU A 120 24.44 -12.03 5.27
C LEU A 120 24.30 -12.39 3.80
N ASP A 121 23.44 -13.31 3.42
CA ASP A 121 23.01 -13.43 2.02
C ASP A 121 22.01 -12.32 1.64
N GLU A 122 21.73 -12.18 0.35
CA GLU A 122 20.82 -11.16 -0.19
C GLU A 122 19.36 -11.40 0.24
N VAL A 123 18.92 -12.66 0.33
CA VAL A 123 17.56 -13.03 0.73
C VAL A 123 17.29 -12.56 2.16
N THR A 124 18.24 -12.76 3.06
CA THR A 124 18.16 -12.32 4.46
C THR A 124 18.17 -10.80 4.57
N LEU A 125 18.99 -10.13 3.77
CA LEU A 125 19.02 -8.66 3.75
C LEU A 125 17.69 -8.07 3.26
N ASP A 126 17.12 -8.62 2.20
CA ASP A 126 15.83 -8.18 1.65
C ASP A 126 14.67 -8.45 2.61
N GLY A 127 14.63 -9.64 3.22
CA GLY A 127 13.66 -9.99 4.25
C GLY A 127 13.71 -9.05 5.46
N ALA A 128 14.92 -8.83 6.00
CA ALA A 128 15.13 -7.87 7.08
C ALA A 128 14.71 -6.44 6.71
N GLY A 129 14.95 -6.03 5.46
CA GLY A 129 14.51 -4.73 4.94
C GLY A 129 13.00 -4.57 4.97
N ARG A 130 12.26 -5.55 4.43
CA ARG A 130 10.78 -5.56 4.46
C ARG A 130 10.23 -5.56 5.88
N LEU A 131 10.85 -6.31 6.78
CA LEU A 131 10.43 -6.39 8.18
C LEU A 131 10.66 -5.05 8.91
N LEU A 132 11.82 -4.41 8.71
CA LEU A 132 12.09 -3.08 9.25
C LEU A 132 11.16 -2.02 8.65
N GLU A 133 10.87 -2.10 7.37
CA GLU A 133 9.91 -1.25 6.68
C GLU A 133 8.49 -1.39 7.25
N ALA A 134 8.02 -2.61 7.49
CA ALA A 134 6.71 -2.86 8.11
C ALA A 134 6.59 -2.27 9.52
N LEU A 135 7.71 -2.13 10.25
CA LEU A 135 7.77 -1.45 11.56
C LEU A 135 7.77 0.09 11.47
N THR A 136 7.75 0.68 10.27
CA THR A 136 7.73 2.14 10.09
C THR A 136 6.32 2.73 10.06
N ASP A 137 5.27 1.91 10.11
CA ASP A 137 3.89 2.38 10.09
C ASP A 137 3.45 2.87 11.49
N VAL A 138 3.42 4.20 11.68
CA VAL A 138 3.07 4.85 12.96
C VAL A 138 1.56 4.90 13.18
N ASP A 139 0.80 5.11 12.10
CA ASP A 139 -0.66 5.12 12.11
C ASP A 139 -1.25 3.71 11.99
N GLY A 140 -0.37 2.74 11.70
CA GLY A 140 -0.66 1.33 11.68
C GLY A 140 -1.15 0.82 13.04
N PRO A 141 -1.98 -0.22 13.05
CA PRO A 141 -2.51 -0.83 14.28
C PRO A 141 -1.48 -1.70 15.02
N GLY A 142 -0.34 -1.99 14.38
CA GLY A 142 0.77 -2.72 14.97
C GLY A 142 1.78 -1.79 15.67
N PRO A 143 2.62 -2.31 16.58
CA PRO A 143 3.64 -1.49 17.22
C PRO A 143 4.74 -1.10 16.23
N ALA A 144 5.05 0.19 16.16
CA ALA A 144 6.12 0.71 15.32
C ALA A 144 7.54 0.47 15.91
N LEU A 145 8.58 0.84 15.17
CA LEU A 145 10.01 0.72 15.54
C LEU A 145 10.33 1.23 16.95
N GLY A 146 9.62 2.24 17.45
CA GLY A 146 9.82 2.77 18.80
C GLY A 146 9.53 1.77 19.93
N ALA A 147 8.72 0.74 19.67
CA ALA A 147 8.38 -0.34 20.60
C ALA A 147 9.31 -1.57 20.49
N TYR A 148 10.28 -1.54 19.57
CA TYR A 148 11.28 -2.59 19.42
C TYR A 148 12.56 -2.20 20.17
N ASP A 149 12.85 -2.89 21.26
CA ASP A 149 13.97 -2.55 22.16
C ASP A 149 15.34 -2.57 21.45
N ASP A 150 15.55 -3.54 20.55
CA ASP A 150 16.78 -3.67 19.77
C ASP A 150 16.76 -2.91 18.43
N ALA A 151 15.81 -1.99 18.23
CA ALA A 151 15.65 -1.26 16.97
C ALA A 151 16.94 -0.56 16.52
N VAL A 152 17.63 0.15 17.41
CA VAL A 152 18.88 0.85 17.08
C VAL A 152 19.95 -0.12 16.57
N ARG A 153 20.10 -1.28 17.23
CA ARG A 153 21.06 -2.32 16.83
C ARG A 153 20.70 -2.89 15.46
N ALA A 154 19.43 -3.23 15.24
CA ALA A 154 18.93 -3.73 13.97
C ALA A 154 19.15 -2.71 12.84
N LEU A 155 18.72 -1.45 13.04
CA LEU A 155 18.89 -0.37 12.06
C LEU A 155 20.37 -0.13 11.71
N THR A 156 21.25 -0.17 12.70
CA THR A 156 22.71 -0.01 12.49
C THR A 156 23.29 -1.16 11.66
N GLY A 157 22.91 -2.40 11.98
CA GLY A 157 23.33 -3.59 11.23
C GLY A 157 22.81 -3.58 9.79
N TYR A 158 21.53 -3.26 9.60
CA TYR A 158 20.92 -3.14 8.26
C TYR A 158 21.65 -2.11 7.40
N LEU A 159 21.90 -0.92 7.96
CA LEU A 159 22.60 0.15 7.26
C LEU A 159 24.02 -0.27 6.84
N ARG A 160 24.76 -0.96 7.71
CA ARG A 160 26.10 -1.50 7.41
C ARG A 160 26.06 -2.47 6.24
N HIS A 161 25.11 -3.41 6.22
CA HIS A 161 25.02 -4.39 5.14
C HIS A 161 24.57 -3.76 3.81
N ALA A 162 23.60 -2.85 3.84
CA ALA A 162 23.11 -2.17 2.64
C ALA A 162 24.21 -1.29 1.98
N THR A 163 25.08 -0.67 2.78
CA THR A 163 26.14 0.22 2.27
C THR A 163 27.35 -0.51 1.71
N THR A 164 27.65 -1.72 2.19
CA THR A 164 28.88 -2.44 1.82
C THR A 164 28.81 -3.06 0.42
N ARG A 165 27.62 -3.36 -0.10
CA ARG A 165 27.41 -4.14 -1.33
C ARG A 165 26.94 -3.32 -2.53
N GLY A 166 26.77 -2.00 -2.34
CA GLY A 166 25.97 -1.18 -3.24
C GLY A 166 24.48 -1.40 -2.99
N ILE A 167 23.69 -0.34 -3.18
CA ILE A 167 22.28 -0.32 -2.80
C ILE A 167 21.45 -0.62 -4.05
N ALA A 168 20.70 -1.72 -4.07
CA ALA A 168 19.68 -1.95 -5.10
C ALA A 168 18.42 -1.14 -4.77
N LEU A 169 17.57 -0.92 -5.78
CA LEU A 169 16.38 -0.07 -5.63
C LEU A 169 15.44 -0.56 -4.53
N ARG A 170 15.28 -1.88 -4.36
CA ARG A 170 14.41 -2.45 -3.32
C ARG A 170 14.93 -2.16 -1.91
N GLN A 171 16.24 -2.29 -1.68
CA GLN A 171 16.82 -1.91 -0.38
C GLN A 171 16.78 -0.39 -0.17
N LEU A 172 16.99 0.41 -1.24
CA LEU A 172 16.87 1.87 -1.15
C LEU A 172 15.46 2.29 -0.72
N TRP A 173 14.43 1.61 -1.21
CA TRP A 173 13.05 1.85 -0.79
C TRP A 173 12.86 1.66 0.72
N SER A 174 13.29 0.52 1.27
CA SER A 174 13.18 0.28 2.72
C SER A 174 14.00 1.29 3.52
N LEU A 175 15.21 1.66 3.05
CA LEU A 175 16.03 2.72 3.65
C LEU A 175 15.33 4.09 3.65
N LEU A 176 14.62 4.44 2.57
CA LEU A 176 13.86 5.68 2.45
C LEU A 176 12.65 5.68 3.40
N SER A 177 11.91 4.57 3.48
CA SER A 177 10.78 4.41 4.38
C SER A 177 11.20 4.56 5.85
N ILE A 178 12.31 3.91 6.24
CA ILE A 178 12.90 4.06 7.56
C ILE A 178 13.36 5.50 7.80
N ASN A 179 14.05 6.12 6.83
CA ASN A 179 14.49 7.50 6.97
C ASN A 179 13.32 8.48 7.15
N ARG A 180 12.20 8.26 6.46
CA ARG A 180 10.96 9.03 6.64
C ARG A 180 10.45 8.90 8.06
N PHE A 181 10.34 7.68 8.59
CA PHE A 181 9.93 7.44 9.98
C PHE A 181 10.85 8.12 10.99
N LEU A 182 12.17 7.97 10.82
CA LEU A 182 13.15 8.55 11.76
C LEU A 182 13.09 10.09 11.80
N ASN A 183 12.68 10.72 10.69
CA ASN A 183 12.55 12.17 10.58
C ASN A 183 11.11 12.67 10.79
N ASP A 184 10.17 11.80 11.19
CA ASP A 184 8.80 12.19 11.46
C ASP A 184 8.74 13.12 12.69
N PRO A 185 8.18 14.34 12.58
CA PRO A 185 8.00 15.24 13.72
C PRO A 185 7.20 14.63 14.88
N TYR A 186 6.31 13.67 14.59
CA TYR A 186 5.44 12.99 15.53
C TYR A 186 6.01 11.68 16.07
N ALA A 187 7.25 11.31 15.68
CA ALA A 187 7.93 10.17 16.27
C ALA A 187 8.07 10.30 17.80
N SER A 188 8.11 9.16 18.49
CA SER A 188 8.23 9.12 19.96
C SER A 188 9.41 9.96 20.48
N GLU A 189 9.28 10.50 21.70
CA GLU A 189 10.35 11.28 22.36
C GLU A 189 11.67 10.50 22.40
N LYS A 190 11.61 9.20 22.71
CA LYS A 190 12.76 8.27 22.63
C LYS A 190 13.44 8.33 21.27
N CYS A 191 12.69 8.18 20.17
CA CYS A 191 13.27 8.25 18.82
C CYS A 191 13.83 9.63 18.47
N ARG A 192 13.31 10.72 19.07
CA ARG A 192 13.72 12.09 18.75
C ARG A 192 14.96 12.53 19.53
N GLU A 193 15.02 12.22 20.82
CA GLU A 193 15.97 12.80 21.77
C GLU A 193 17.13 11.87 22.16
N ASP A 194 16.90 10.56 22.17
CA ASP A 194 17.92 9.57 22.53
C ASP A 194 19.16 9.66 21.62
N GLN A 195 20.35 9.56 22.21
CA GLN A 195 21.60 9.78 21.50
C GLN A 195 21.86 8.73 20.41
N GLU A 196 21.52 7.47 20.65
CA GLU A 196 21.75 6.40 19.68
C GLU A 196 20.78 6.51 18.51
N TRP A 197 19.51 6.82 18.79
CA TRP A 197 18.51 7.11 17.75
C TRP A 197 18.90 8.31 16.89
N ARG A 198 19.40 9.39 17.51
CA ARG A 198 19.92 10.57 16.77
C ARG A 198 21.09 10.19 15.87
N HIS A 199 22.00 9.35 16.36
CA HIS A 199 23.15 8.90 15.57
C HIS A 199 22.70 8.09 14.34
N VAL A 200 21.83 7.09 14.54
CA VAL A 200 21.31 6.26 13.45
C VAL A 200 20.54 7.10 12.43
N ARG A 201 19.65 8.00 12.88
CA ARG A 201 18.92 8.93 12.00
C ARG A 201 19.85 9.75 11.11
N HIS A 202 20.94 10.27 11.68
CA HIS A 202 21.93 11.02 10.91
C HIS A 202 22.57 10.18 9.81
N GLN A 203 22.91 8.92 10.09
CA GLN A 203 23.51 8.03 9.08
C GLN A 203 22.54 7.69 7.95
N PHE A 204 21.26 7.42 8.27
CA PHE A 204 20.22 7.22 7.25
C PHE A 204 20.02 8.46 6.38
N THR A 205 19.96 9.64 7.00
CA THR A 205 19.82 10.91 6.27
C THR A 205 20.98 11.14 5.31
N LYS A 206 22.22 10.85 5.76
CA LYS A 206 23.43 10.95 4.94
C LYS A 206 23.37 9.99 3.75
N LEU A 207 22.94 8.74 3.96
CA LEU A 207 22.82 7.74 2.90
C LEU A 207 21.80 8.15 1.84
N VAL A 208 20.62 8.57 2.27
CA VAL A 208 19.54 8.99 1.37
C VAL A 208 19.95 10.23 0.57
N GLY A 209 20.70 11.15 1.19
CA GLY A 209 21.25 12.32 0.52
C GLY A 209 22.44 12.03 -0.42
N ASP A 210 22.96 10.81 -0.45
CA ASP A 210 24.13 10.46 -1.26
C ASP A 210 23.80 10.46 -2.77
N PRO A 211 24.68 10.99 -3.64
CA PRO A 211 24.48 10.96 -5.10
C PRO A 211 24.30 9.57 -5.69
N SER A 212 24.87 8.53 -5.08
CA SER A 212 24.68 7.14 -5.51
C SER A 212 23.23 6.67 -5.33
N SER A 213 22.57 7.02 -4.22
CA SER A 213 21.15 6.76 -3.98
C SER A 213 20.29 7.43 -5.06
N ARG A 214 20.58 8.69 -5.40
CA ARG A 214 19.91 9.40 -6.50
C ARG A 214 20.09 8.68 -7.83
N LYS A 215 21.29 8.16 -8.12
CA LYS A 215 21.59 7.43 -9.36
C LYS A 215 20.78 6.14 -9.49
N VAL A 216 20.59 5.40 -8.39
CA VAL A 216 19.76 4.17 -8.38
C VAL A 216 18.32 4.49 -8.76
N VAL A 217 17.74 5.55 -8.18
CA VAL A 217 16.37 5.98 -8.50
C VAL A 217 16.26 6.43 -9.95
N LEU A 218 17.19 7.26 -10.44
CA LEU A 218 17.17 7.72 -11.84
C LEU A 218 17.28 6.57 -12.83
N SER A 219 18.07 5.53 -12.52
CA SER A 219 18.15 4.31 -13.34
C SER A 219 16.81 3.57 -13.37
N GLY A 220 16.18 3.40 -12.20
CA GLY A 220 14.87 2.73 -12.10
C GLY A 220 13.75 3.46 -12.84
N LEU A 221 13.77 4.80 -12.89
CA LEU A 221 12.81 5.60 -13.66
C LEU A 221 12.90 5.39 -15.18
N THR A 222 14.01 4.83 -15.66
CA THR A 222 14.21 4.48 -17.07
C THR A 222 14.04 2.99 -17.36
N ASP A 223 13.82 2.17 -16.33
CA ASP A 223 13.75 0.72 -16.44
C ASP A 223 12.46 0.27 -17.15
N GLU A 224 12.57 -0.65 -18.10
CA GLU A 224 11.44 -1.15 -18.89
C GLU A 224 10.40 -1.89 -18.03
N GLU A 225 10.85 -2.54 -16.95
CA GLU A 225 10.00 -3.31 -16.06
C GLU A 225 9.04 -2.37 -15.28
N PRO A 226 7.70 -2.54 -15.40
CA PRO A 226 6.73 -1.64 -14.77
C PRO A 226 6.89 -1.58 -13.25
N THR A 227 7.17 -2.72 -12.61
CA THR A 227 7.30 -2.80 -11.15
C THR A 227 8.51 -2.00 -10.65
N THR A 228 9.65 -2.10 -11.34
CA THR A 228 10.86 -1.32 -11.06
C THR A 228 10.63 0.18 -11.24
N LEU A 229 9.99 0.60 -12.34
CA LEU A 229 9.70 2.01 -12.57
C LEU A 229 8.77 2.59 -11.51
N ARG A 230 7.70 1.88 -11.13
CA ARG A 230 6.76 2.33 -10.10
C ARG A 230 7.48 2.52 -8.76
N LEU A 231 8.31 1.56 -8.36
CA LEU A 231 9.10 1.65 -7.13
C LEU A 231 10.07 2.84 -7.16
N ALA A 232 10.73 3.05 -8.30
CA ALA A 232 11.62 4.21 -8.49
C ALA A 232 10.86 5.53 -8.43
N ALA A 233 9.65 5.60 -8.98
CA ALA A 233 8.82 6.80 -8.90
C ALA A 233 8.37 7.11 -7.46
N TRP A 234 8.02 6.10 -6.67
CA TRP A 234 7.75 6.28 -5.25
C TRP A 234 8.98 6.76 -4.47
N ALA A 235 10.14 6.13 -4.70
CA ALA A 235 11.41 6.55 -4.10
C ALA A 235 11.78 7.98 -4.47
N ALA A 236 11.60 8.35 -5.75
CA ALA A 236 11.86 9.68 -6.26
C ALA A 236 11.00 10.76 -5.57
N ARG A 237 9.73 10.47 -5.25
CA ARG A 237 8.88 11.40 -4.47
C ARG A 237 9.48 11.68 -3.10
N LEU A 238 9.93 10.65 -2.38
CA LEU A 238 10.57 10.80 -1.06
C LEU A 238 11.89 11.59 -1.13
N MET A 239 12.58 11.54 -2.27
CA MET A 239 13.82 12.26 -2.52
C MET A 239 13.65 13.61 -3.24
N SER A 240 12.41 14.05 -3.49
CA SER A 240 12.11 15.25 -4.28
C SER A 240 12.79 15.26 -5.67
N ILE A 241 12.90 14.10 -6.31
CA ILE A 241 13.38 13.95 -7.69
C ILE A 241 12.19 14.14 -8.64
N PRO A 242 12.31 14.98 -9.70
CA PRO A 242 11.23 15.14 -10.68
C PRO A 242 10.92 13.82 -11.41
N VAL A 243 9.71 13.27 -11.20
CA VAL A 243 9.27 11.99 -11.79
C VAL A 243 8.43 12.14 -13.06
N ARG A 244 7.66 13.23 -13.16
CA ARG A 244 6.60 13.37 -14.18
C ARG A 244 7.09 13.21 -15.62
N PRO A 245 8.26 13.73 -16.03
CA PRO A 245 8.74 13.49 -17.39
C PRO A 245 8.96 12.01 -17.72
N ALA A 246 9.38 11.19 -16.76
CA ALA A 246 9.55 9.75 -16.97
C ALA A 246 8.20 9.03 -17.02
N LEU A 247 7.27 9.39 -16.13
CA LEU A 247 5.93 8.82 -16.08
C LEU A 247 5.09 9.17 -17.32
N LEU A 248 5.19 10.42 -17.82
CA LEU A 248 4.53 10.84 -19.06
C LEU A 248 5.04 10.06 -20.28
N ARG A 249 6.32 9.68 -20.32
CA ARG A 249 6.82 8.78 -21.37
C ARG A 249 6.27 7.37 -21.22
N ARG A 250 6.18 6.85 -20.00
CA ARG A 250 5.72 5.48 -19.75
C ARG A 250 4.23 5.31 -20.03
N VAL A 251 3.41 6.30 -19.70
CA VAL A 251 1.95 6.20 -19.88
C VAL A 251 1.55 6.07 -21.37
N GLU A 252 2.39 6.53 -22.30
CA GLU A 252 2.19 6.34 -23.74
C GLU A 252 2.17 4.86 -24.14
N SER A 253 2.99 4.02 -23.51
CA SER A 253 3.02 2.58 -23.80
C SER A 253 2.15 1.77 -22.85
N GLN A 254 1.79 2.32 -21.69
CA GLN A 254 0.98 1.65 -20.65
C GLN A 254 -0.16 2.55 -20.15
N PRO A 255 -1.12 2.93 -21.01
CA PRO A 255 -2.19 3.87 -20.64
C PRO A 255 -3.21 3.30 -19.64
N HIS A 256 -3.21 1.98 -19.42
CA HIS A 256 -4.10 1.30 -18.47
C HIS A 256 -3.47 1.07 -17.09
N ASP A 257 -2.26 1.59 -16.84
CA ASP A 257 -1.62 1.50 -15.54
C ASP A 257 -2.12 2.60 -14.59
N SER A 258 -3.04 2.22 -13.70
CA SER A 258 -3.62 3.13 -12.70
C SER A 258 -2.59 3.72 -11.73
N THR A 259 -1.50 3.00 -11.44
CA THR A 259 -0.45 3.47 -10.53
C THR A 259 0.32 4.63 -11.14
N ILE A 260 0.59 4.57 -12.45
CA ILE A 260 1.27 5.66 -13.16
C ILE A 260 0.40 6.91 -13.20
N TRP A 261 -0.90 6.77 -13.48
CA TRP A 261 -1.83 7.90 -13.45
C TRP A 261 -1.93 8.54 -12.07
N PHE A 262 -2.00 7.72 -11.01
CA PHE A 262 -1.96 8.21 -9.64
C PHE A 262 -0.68 9.02 -9.38
N LEU A 263 0.48 8.49 -9.73
CA LEU A 263 1.76 9.16 -9.52
C LEU A 263 1.95 10.44 -10.36
N LEU A 264 1.29 10.54 -11.52
CA LEU A 264 1.29 11.74 -12.36
C LEU A 264 0.47 12.88 -11.74
N ILE A 265 -0.76 12.56 -11.29
CA ILE A 265 -1.74 13.54 -10.86
C ILE A 265 -1.59 13.94 -9.38
N ASP A 266 -1.16 13.00 -8.52
CA ASP A 266 -1.07 13.23 -7.09
C ASP A 266 0.04 14.24 -6.76
N GLY A 267 -0.34 15.34 -6.08
CA GLY A 267 0.55 16.46 -5.78
C GLY A 267 1.14 17.12 -7.04
N CYS A 268 0.42 17.12 -8.16
CA CYS A 268 0.83 17.81 -9.39
C CYS A 268 0.89 19.32 -9.20
N PRO A 269 2.02 20.01 -9.49
CA PRO A 269 2.04 21.45 -9.54
C PRO A 269 1.18 21.96 -10.70
N SER A 270 0.51 23.10 -10.50
CA SER A 270 -0.34 23.71 -11.53
C SER A 270 0.40 24.04 -12.83
N GLN A 271 1.73 24.15 -12.82
CA GLN A 271 2.51 24.39 -14.05
C GLN A 271 2.71 23.12 -14.90
N GLU A 272 2.60 21.93 -14.30
CA GLU A 272 2.79 20.64 -14.97
C GLU A 272 1.47 19.95 -15.34
N ILE A 273 0.35 20.37 -14.74
CA ILE A 273 -0.96 19.71 -14.89
C ILE A 273 -1.42 19.60 -16.34
N SER A 274 -1.20 20.64 -17.17
CA SER A 274 -1.63 20.64 -18.57
C SER A 274 -1.12 19.42 -19.34
N ALA A 275 0.15 19.04 -19.16
CA ALA A 275 0.72 17.89 -19.85
C ALA A 275 0.08 16.56 -19.42
N VAL A 276 -0.29 16.45 -18.14
CA VAL A 276 -0.99 15.25 -17.61
C VAL A 276 -2.40 15.15 -18.18
N ILE A 277 -3.12 16.27 -18.25
CA ILE A 277 -4.48 16.32 -18.80
C ILE A 277 -4.48 16.06 -20.30
N GLU A 278 -3.56 16.66 -21.05
CA GLU A 278 -3.41 16.41 -22.49
C GLU A 278 -3.12 14.93 -22.78
N ALA A 279 -2.27 14.30 -21.98
CA ALA A 279 -2.01 12.86 -22.08
C ALA A 279 -3.29 12.06 -21.79
N ALA A 280 -4.02 12.38 -20.72
CA ALA A 280 -5.25 11.69 -20.35
C ALA A 280 -6.34 11.81 -21.43
N GLU A 281 -6.57 13.01 -21.95
CA GLU A 281 -7.58 13.24 -22.99
C GLU A 281 -7.26 12.56 -24.33
N ARG A 282 -5.98 12.31 -24.61
CA ARG A 282 -5.50 11.64 -25.81
C ARG A 282 -5.49 10.11 -25.66
N LEU A 283 -5.09 9.60 -24.49
CA LEU A 283 -4.85 8.18 -24.28
C LEU A 283 -6.06 7.43 -23.73
N LEU A 284 -6.92 8.08 -22.95
CA LEU A 284 -8.10 7.43 -22.38
C LEU A 284 -9.25 7.38 -23.40
N PRO A 285 -10.01 6.28 -23.47
CA PRO A 285 -11.15 6.14 -24.38
C PRO A 285 -12.38 6.91 -23.84
N LEU A 286 -12.30 8.25 -23.78
CA LEU A 286 -13.32 9.08 -23.12
C LEU A 286 -14.74 8.87 -23.68
N GLN A 287 -14.88 8.65 -24.99
CA GLN A 287 -16.19 8.33 -25.59
C GLN A 287 -16.74 7.00 -25.07
N GLY A 288 -15.88 6.00 -24.86
CA GLY A 288 -16.26 4.71 -24.29
C GLY A 288 -16.59 4.79 -22.78
N LEU A 289 -16.14 5.83 -22.09
CA LEU A 289 -16.48 6.09 -20.69
C LEU A 289 -17.77 6.91 -20.53
N TRP A 290 -18.27 7.50 -21.62
CA TRP A 290 -19.53 8.22 -21.67
C TRP A 290 -20.70 7.25 -21.89
N THR A 291 -20.97 6.44 -20.88
CA THR A 291 -21.96 5.34 -20.94
C THR A 291 -23.34 5.74 -20.43
N GLY A 292 -23.45 6.87 -19.73
CA GLY A 292 -24.66 7.29 -19.04
C GLY A 292 -24.68 6.79 -17.58
N PRO A 293 -25.31 7.53 -16.66
CA PRO A 293 -25.23 7.23 -15.23
C PRO A 293 -26.05 5.99 -14.84
N THR A 294 -25.45 5.07 -14.09
CA THR A 294 -26.10 3.89 -13.50
C THR A 294 -25.82 3.81 -11.98
N THR A 295 -26.26 2.74 -11.32
CA THR A 295 -26.00 2.45 -9.90
C THR A 295 -24.82 1.49 -9.68
N GLU A 296 -24.04 1.22 -10.73
CA GLU A 296 -22.87 0.34 -10.66
C GLU A 296 -21.81 0.87 -9.68
N LEU A 297 -21.21 -0.07 -8.93
CA LEU A 297 -20.20 0.23 -7.90
C LEU A 297 -18.81 0.47 -8.49
N GLY A 298 -18.54 0.03 -9.72
CA GLY A 298 -17.23 0.16 -10.35
C GLY A 298 -16.19 -0.84 -9.83
N LEU A 299 -16.61 -2.07 -9.50
CA LEU A 299 -15.75 -3.11 -8.97
C LEU A 299 -15.52 -4.20 -10.02
N GLY A 300 -14.27 -4.55 -10.27
CA GLY A 300 -13.89 -5.55 -11.28
C GLY A 300 -12.93 -5.00 -12.33
N THR A 301 -12.32 -5.89 -13.10
CA THR A 301 -11.33 -5.53 -14.14
C THR A 301 -11.97 -4.76 -15.30
N GLU A 302 -13.27 -4.93 -15.53
CA GLU A 302 -14.02 -4.20 -16.54
C GLU A 302 -14.19 -2.70 -16.23
N TYR A 303 -13.83 -2.25 -15.02
CA TYR A 303 -13.86 -0.86 -14.57
C TYR A 303 -12.47 -0.24 -14.40
N GLU A 304 -11.39 -0.90 -14.85
CA GLU A 304 -10.02 -0.38 -14.70
C GLU A 304 -9.87 1.05 -15.26
N VAL A 305 -10.45 1.30 -16.43
CA VAL A 305 -10.41 2.63 -17.07
C VAL A 305 -11.32 3.63 -16.37
N ASP A 306 -12.48 3.20 -15.86
CA ASP A 306 -13.34 4.03 -15.01
C ASP A 306 -12.58 4.45 -13.73
N GLY A 307 -11.78 3.54 -13.15
CA GLY A 307 -10.92 3.81 -12.00
C GLY A 307 -9.78 4.78 -12.31
N ILE A 308 -9.21 4.73 -13.51
CA ILE A 308 -8.20 5.72 -13.95
C ILE A 308 -8.83 7.12 -14.09
N LEU A 309 -10.02 7.21 -14.68
CA LEU A 309 -10.74 8.48 -14.76
C LEU A 309 -11.02 9.05 -13.37
N ASP A 310 -11.44 8.19 -12.44
CA ASP A 310 -11.67 8.56 -11.03
C ASP A 310 -10.41 9.12 -10.38
N ILE A 311 -9.27 8.43 -10.52
CA ILE A 311 -7.97 8.86 -9.99
C ILE A 311 -7.65 10.28 -10.47
N ILE A 312 -7.77 10.54 -11.77
CA ILE A 312 -7.42 11.85 -12.35
C ILE A 312 -8.39 12.93 -11.89
N VAL A 313 -9.70 12.69 -12.03
CA VAL A 313 -10.74 13.68 -11.71
C VAL A 313 -10.76 14.01 -10.22
N SER A 314 -10.41 13.06 -9.34
CA SER A 314 -10.37 13.25 -7.88
C SER A 314 -9.33 14.26 -7.37
N ARG A 315 -8.47 14.78 -8.25
CA ARG A 315 -7.45 15.80 -7.93
C ARG A 315 -7.63 17.09 -8.73
N LEU A 316 -8.67 17.19 -9.56
CA LEU A 316 -8.91 18.39 -10.35
C LEU A 316 -9.49 19.54 -9.53
N ASP A 317 -9.97 19.32 -8.30
CA ASP A 317 -10.37 20.38 -7.37
C ASP A 317 -9.23 21.40 -7.15
N ASP A 318 -7.99 20.95 -7.09
CA ASP A 318 -6.80 21.79 -6.92
C ASP A 318 -6.28 22.42 -8.24
N HIS A 319 -6.95 22.15 -9.37
CA HIS A 319 -6.54 22.60 -10.70
C HIS A 319 -7.66 23.29 -11.51
N PRO A 320 -8.22 24.42 -11.03
CA PRO A 320 -9.24 25.17 -11.76
C PRO A 320 -8.87 25.48 -13.21
N GLY A 321 -9.79 25.22 -14.13
CA GLY A 321 -9.65 25.51 -15.57
C GLY A 321 -9.01 24.40 -16.39
N HIS A 322 -8.56 23.30 -15.77
CA HIS A 322 -7.93 22.17 -16.46
C HIS A 322 -8.83 20.92 -16.47
N GLY A 323 -8.85 20.20 -17.59
CA GLY A 323 -9.49 18.87 -17.65
C GLY A 323 -11.01 18.88 -17.66
N TRP A 324 -11.64 19.95 -18.17
CA TRP A 324 -13.10 20.03 -18.31
C TRP A 324 -13.67 18.81 -19.02
N ARG A 325 -13.04 18.34 -20.10
CA ARG A 325 -13.50 17.18 -20.87
C ARG A 325 -13.51 15.90 -20.04
N LEU A 326 -12.53 15.74 -19.14
CA LEU A 326 -12.46 14.60 -18.21
C LEU A 326 -13.58 14.70 -17.15
N ILE A 327 -13.79 15.88 -16.58
CA ILE A 327 -14.88 16.15 -15.63
C ILE A 327 -16.25 15.87 -16.26
N GLU A 328 -16.47 16.36 -17.49
CA GLU A 328 -17.72 16.15 -18.22
C GLU A 328 -17.94 14.67 -18.56
N THR A 329 -16.88 13.97 -18.95
CA THR A 329 -16.93 12.51 -19.15
C THR A 329 -17.30 11.80 -17.85
N ALA A 330 -16.68 12.17 -16.73
CA ALA A 330 -16.94 11.59 -15.42
C ALA A 330 -18.36 11.86 -14.92
N LEU A 331 -18.94 13.04 -15.17
CA LEU A 331 -20.37 13.34 -14.89
C LEU A 331 -21.34 12.43 -15.66
N ASN A 332 -20.93 11.92 -16.82
CA ASN A 332 -21.74 11.06 -17.68
C ASN A 332 -21.37 9.56 -17.56
N ASN A 333 -20.47 9.21 -16.65
CA ASN A 333 -20.00 7.84 -16.50
C ASN A 333 -21.01 6.96 -15.73
N ARG A 334 -21.05 5.66 -16.04
CA ARG A 334 -21.86 4.63 -15.37
C ARG A 334 -21.66 4.55 -13.86
N THR A 335 -20.44 4.74 -13.36
CA THR A 335 -20.15 4.60 -11.93
C THR A 335 -20.52 5.86 -11.14
N SER A 336 -21.18 5.69 -10.00
CA SER A 336 -21.52 6.81 -9.10
C SER A 336 -20.29 7.51 -8.53
N ARG A 337 -19.17 6.77 -8.40
CA ARG A 337 -17.89 7.28 -7.90
C ARG A 337 -17.30 8.36 -8.82
N ASN A 338 -17.22 8.11 -10.12
CA ASN A 338 -16.74 9.11 -11.09
C ASN A 338 -17.57 10.40 -11.05
N ARG A 339 -18.90 10.26 -11.00
CA ARG A 339 -19.81 11.41 -10.94
C ARG A 339 -19.65 12.23 -9.67
N ARG A 340 -19.41 11.57 -8.52
CA ARG A 340 -19.08 12.24 -7.26
C ARG A 340 -17.74 12.98 -7.32
N MET A 341 -16.70 12.38 -7.92
CA MET A 341 -15.41 13.06 -8.06
C MET A 341 -15.50 14.26 -9.00
N ALA A 342 -16.25 14.15 -10.09
CA ALA A 342 -16.51 15.27 -10.99
C ALA A 342 -17.22 16.42 -10.27
N LEU A 343 -18.25 16.11 -9.48
CA LEU A 343 -18.94 17.10 -8.67
C LEU A 343 -18.03 17.73 -7.61
N ARG A 344 -17.17 16.94 -6.95
CA ARG A 344 -16.18 17.46 -5.99
C ARG A 344 -15.22 18.43 -6.66
N ALA A 345 -14.67 18.08 -7.82
CA ALA A 345 -13.78 18.96 -8.59
C ALA A 345 -14.44 20.31 -8.87
N LEU A 346 -15.68 20.29 -9.37
CA LEU A 346 -16.44 21.50 -9.70
C LEU A 346 -16.77 22.38 -8.48
N LYS A 347 -17.09 21.76 -7.33
CA LYS A 347 -17.30 22.49 -6.06
C LYS A 347 -16.04 23.23 -5.61
N GLY A 348 -14.84 22.70 -5.95
CA GLY A 348 -13.56 23.33 -5.66
C GLY A 348 -13.20 24.49 -6.61
N TRP A 349 -13.85 24.60 -7.77
CA TRP A 349 -13.49 25.60 -8.77
C TRP A 349 -14.19 26.95 -8.55
N PRO A 350 -13.43 28.06 -8.63
CA PRO A 350 -14.02 29.38 -8.82
C PRO A 350 -14.83 29.44 -10.12
N THR A 351 -15.93 30.17 -10.11
CA THR A 351 -16.91 30.21 -11.22
C THR A 351 -16.32 30.70 -12.53
N GLU A 352 -15.31 31.56 -12.48
CA GLU A 352 -14.63 32.13 -13.64
C GLU A 352 -13.81 31.12 -14.45
N PHE A 353 -13.45 29.98 -13.85
CA PHE A 353 -12.71 28.91 -14.53
C PHE A 353 -13.64 27.87 -15.17
N LEU A 354 -14.96 27.99 -14.96
CA LEU A 354 -15.92 27.07 -15.55
C LEU A 354 -16.33 27.54 -16.95
N PRO A 355 -16.53 26.61 -17.89
CA PRO A 355 -17.04 26.99 -19.20
C PRO A 355 -18.48 27.54 -19.07
N PRO A 356 -18.89 28.44 -19.97
CA PRO A 356 -20.24 29.03 -19.94
C PRO A 356 -21.39 28.01 -19.98
N THR A 357 -21.12 26.82 -20.52
CA THR A 357 -22.09 25.71 -20.62
C THR A 357 -22.17 24.84 -19.36
N ALA A 358 -21.29 25.03 -18.37
CA ALA A 358 -21.20 24.17 -17.19
C ALA A 358 -22.53 24.06 -16.43
N ARG A 359 -23.22 25.18 -16.24
CA ARG A 359 -24.54 25.23 -15.59
C ARG A 359 -25.58 24.35 -16.30
N GLN A 360 -25.66 24.46 -17.62
CA GLN A 360 -26.60 23.68 -18.42
C GLN A 360 -26.28 22.18 -18.36
N ILE A 361 -24.99 21.84 -18.43
CA ILE A 361 -24.50 20.46 -18.36
C ILE A 361 -24.82 19.83 -17.00
N LEU A 362 -24.64 20.56 -15.89
CA LEU A 362 -24.99 20.06 -14.56
C LEU A 362 -26.49 19.81 -14.39
N PHE A 363 -27.36 20.71 -14.88
CA PHE A 363 -28.81 20.43 -14.86
C PHE A 363 -29.17 19.18 -15.68
N ALA A 364 -28.54 18.99 -16.85
CA ALA A 364 -28.74 17.80 -17.68
C ALA A 364 -28.18 16.53 -17.04
N ALA A 365 -27.09 16.62 -16.27
CA ALA A 365 -26.55 15.53 -15.48
C ALA A 365 -27.50 15.16 -14.32
N ALA A 366 -27.97 16.14 -13.55
CA ALA A 366 -28.93 15.93 -12.47
C ALA A 366 -30.23 15.26 -12.96
N ALA A 367 -30.76 15.69 -14.10
CA ALA A 367 -31.98 15.10 -14.67
C ALA A 367 -31.86 13.60 -14.97
N ARG A 368 -30.65 13.09 -15.24
CA ARG A 368 -30.38 11.69 -15.56
C ARG A 368 -29.84 10.87 -14.39
N GLU A 369 -29.45 11.51 -13.29
CA GLU A 369 -28.78 10.86 -12.17
C GLU A 369 -29.73 9.89 -11.42
N PRO A 370 -29.44 8.57 -11.37
CA PRO A 370 -30.28 7.60 -10.66
C PRO A 370 -30.14 7.66 -9.13
N VAL A 371 -29.01 8.14 -8.59
CA VAL A 371 -28.79 8.22 -7.13
C VAL A 371 -29.39 9.51 -6.59
N LEU A 372 -30.46 9.42 -5.79
CA LEU A 372 -31.26 10.57 -5.33
C LEU A 372 -30.44 11.65 -4.59
N GLU A 373 -29.52 11.23 -3.72
CA GLU A 373 -28.65 12.13 -2.99
C GLU A 373 -27.74 12.90 -3.95
N LEU A 374 -27.01 12.18 -4.81
CA LEU A 374 -26.12 12.77 -5.81
C LEU A 374 -26.87 13.67 -6.79
N ARG A 375 -28.10 13.30 -7.20
CA ARG A 375 -28.96 14.13 -8.04
C ARG A 375 -29.20 15.49 -7.41
N SER A 376 -29.54 15.48 -6.12
CA SER A 376 -29.85 16.69 -5.36
C SER A 376 -28.62 17.58 -5.24
N GLU A 377 -27.45 16.98 -4.98
CA GLU A 377 -26.19 17.74 -4.91
C GLU A 377 -25.77 18.33 -6.26
N ILE A 378 -25.90 17.59 -7.36
CA ILE A 378 -25.59 18.10 -8.71
C ILE A 378 -26.53 19.27 -9.06
N ALA A 379 -27.83 19.14 -8.75
CA ALA A 379 -28.80 20.21 -9.02
C ALA A 379 -28.55 21.46 -8.16
N GLN A 380 -28.13 21.29 -6.90
CA GLN A 380 -27.74 22.39 -6.03
C GLN A 380 -26.52 23.12 -6.58
N GLU A 381 -25.50 22.37 -7.00
CA GLU A 381 -24.30 22.95 -7.60
C GLU A 381 -24.61 23.68 -8.91
N ALA A 382 -25.49 23.13 -9.75
CA ALA A 382 -25.99 23.81 -10.94
C ALA A 382 -26.71 25.14 -10.63
N GLY A 383 -27.34 25.25 -9.45
CA GLY A 383 -27.98 26.49 -9.00
C GLY A 383 -27.01 27.52 -8.43
N ARG A 384 -25.83 27.08 -7.96
CA ARG A 384 -24.74 27.96 -7.49
C ARG A 384 -24.05 28.67 -8.66
N LEU A 385 -23.90 27.98 -9.78
CA LEU A 385 -23.37 28.52 -11.05
C LEU A 385 -24.41 29.39 -11.77
#